data_AF-A0A9E5YW62-F1
#
_entry.id   AF-A0A9E5YW62-F1
#
_cell.length_a   1.000
_cell.length_b   1.000
_cell.length_c   1.000
_cell.angle_alpha   90.00
_cell.angle_beta   90.00
_cell.angle_gamma   90.00
#
_symmetry.space_group_name_H-M   'P 1'
#
loop_
_entity.id
_entity.type
_entity.pdbx_description
1 polymer ?
#
loop_
_entity_poly.entity_id
_entity_poly.type
_entity_poly.pdbx_seq_one_letter_code
_entity_poly.pdbx_strand_id
1 'polypeptide(L)'
;MLTSFSRDERGSVLITVALSMSVLLATAGLAIDFGYFYMVKKELQVTADSSALAASSMLANEVDARQAALTYAAQNMPTDKHGNVLIDADVEFGVWNEALREFQVLATDVNAVRVTARRATANGNPVFYSLGQVLGLVDQDIEATAIAMMMPADCFQAGGVAGGKVIFGQDAGLSGFCMYGRGGVTFGQDAVIENGAQVGALNLADITFGQGATYPDDALVALDDTPTRSLNLDTYIDDLESGAVTIPGMSNVVTGMALPDILVEGTIYIVDSSTNINSYNTVTNVFIAVRGNIQFGQDANLVNTGDIDTGGVSIGVIATGDVKFVQDGVISGVDVIAGKDIVIGQNVGAVAATFSAGDNIHIGQNAQLNFNPYDPTIKAAEPTQAGVLVL
;
A
#
# COMPACT_ATOMS: atom_id res chain seq x y z
N MET A 1 -28.46 -65.01 54.52
CA MET A 1 -27.20 -64.44 54.00
C MET A 1 -27.36 -63.44 52.86
N LEU A 2 -28.55 -63.24 52.26
CA LEU A 2 -28.75 -62.26 51.18
C LEU A 2 -29.25 -60.87 51.63
N THR A 3 -29.60 -60.69 52.91
CA THR A 3 -30.10 -59.40 53.44
C THR A 3 -28.99 -58.46 53.92
N SER A 4 -27.73 -58.92 54.01
CA SER A 4 -26.59 -58.08 54.39
C SER A 4 -25.97 -57.29 53.23
N PHE A 5 -26.34 -57.58 51.97
CA PHE A 5 -25.88 -56.81 50.81
C PHE A 5 -26.72 -55.54 50.56
N SER A 6 -27.99 -55.53 50.94
CA SER A 6 -28.88 -54.36 50.76
C SER A 6 -28.64 -53.21 51.74
N ARG A 7 -27.70 -53.36 52.68
CA ARG A 7 -27.40 -52.37 53.72
C ARG A 7 -25.92 -51.98 53.77
N ASP A 8 -25.19 -52.26 52.69
CA ASP A 8 -23.81 -51.79 52.51
C ASP A 8 -23.81 -50.53 51.64
N GLU A 9 -23.82 -49.36 52.29
CA GLU A 9 -23.78 -48.05 51.63
C GLU A 9 -22.47 -47.83 50.85
N ARG A 10 -21.45 -48.69 51.05
CA ARG A 10 -20.18 -48.63 50.32
C ARG A 10 -20.33 -48.87 48.81
N GLY A 11 -21.37 -49.60 48.39
CA GLY A 11 -21.66 -49.83 46.96
C GLY A 11 -22.25 -48.61 46.24
N SER A 12 -23.04 -47.78 46.94
CA SER A 12 -23.66 -46.58 46.38
C SER A 12 -22.63 -45.50 46.03
N VAL A 13 -21.58 -45.39 46.84
CA VAL A 13 -20.46 -44.48 46.60
C VAL A 13 -19.75 -44.84 45.29
N LEU A 14 -19.52 -46.14 45.04
CA LEU A 14 -18.81 -46.60 43.85
C LEU A 14 -19.60 -46.30 42.56
N ILE A 15 -20.93 -46.48 42.58
CA ILE A 15 -21.80 -46.13 41.44
C ILE A 15 -21.79 -44.62 41.19
N THR A 16 -21.92 -43.82 42.25
CA THR A 16 -21.94 -42.35 42.14
C THR A 16 -20.61 -41.81 41.62
N VAL A 17 -19.49 -42.35 42.11
CA VAL A 17 -18.14 -41.98 41.63
C VAL A 17 -17.95 -42.40 40.18
N ALA A 18 -18.35 -43.62 39.79
CA ALA A 18 -18.24 -44.09 38.41
C ALA A 18 -19.03 -43.20 37.44
N LEU A 19 -20.29 -42.89 37.76
CA LEU A 19 -21.12 -41.99 36.95
C LEU A 19 -20.53 -40.57 36.89
N SER A 20 -20.07 -40.04 38.03
CA SER A 20 -19.46 -38.70 38.09
C SER A 20 -18.17 -38.64 37.27
N MET A 21 -17.31 -39.65 37.35
CA MET A 21 -16.10 -39.75 36.52
C MET A 21 -16.43 -39.82 35.04
N SER A 22 -17.44 -40.61 34.64
CA SER A 22 -17.86 -40.67 33.24
C SER A 22 -18.35 -39.32 32.72
N VAL A 23 -19.13 -38.58 33.51
CA VAL A 23 -19.59 -37.23 33.16
C VAL A 23 -18.40 -36.27 33.06
N LEU A 24 -17.49 -36.29 34.03
CA LEU A 24 -16.29 -35.44 34.00
C LEU A 24 -15.42 -35.70 32.78
N LEU A 25 -15.18 -36.97 32.44
CA LEU A 25 -14.41 -37.35 31.24
C LEU A 25 -15.11 -36.93 29.95
N ALA A 26 -16.44 -37.11 29.86
CA ALA A 26 -17.20 -36.67 28.69
C ALA A 26 -17.14 -35.14 28.51
N THR A 27 -17.31 -34.39 29.60
CA THR A 27 -17.20 -32.91 29.54
C THR A 27 -15.79 -32.43 29.25
N ALA A 28 -14.75 -33.09 29.78
CA ALA A 28 -13.37 -32.79 29.47
C ALA A 28 -13.04 -33.08 27.99
N GLY A 29 -13.56 -34.18 27.45
CA GLY A 29 -13.39 -34.51 26.04
C GLY A 29 -14.02 -33.47 25.11
N LEU A 30 -15.26 -33.07 25.40
CA LEU A 30 -15.92 -31.98 24.68
C LEU A 30 -15.16 -30.66 24.80
N ALA A 31 -14.62 -30.32 25.98
CA ALA A 31 -13.85 -29.11 26.17
C ALA A 31 -12.57 -29.09 25.32
N ILE A 32 -11.88 -30.23 25.17
CA ILE A 32 -10.71 -30.37 24.30
C ILE A 32 -11.09 -30.19 22.83
N ASP A 33 -12.16 -30.85 22.38
CA ASP A 33 -12.61 -30.74 20.98
C ASP A 33 -13.03 -29.30 20.64
N PHE A 34 -13.77 -28.62 21.52
CA PHE A 34 -14.11 -27.20 21.32
C PHE A 34 -12.89 -26.30 21.30
N GLY A 35 -11.90 -26.57 22.16
CA GLY A 35 -10.62 -25.85 22.15
C GLY A 35 -9.90 -26.01 20.80
N TYR A 36 -9.88 -27.23 20.26
CA TYR A 36 -9.30 -27.50 18.95
C TYR A 36 -10.05 -26.79 17.81
N PHE A 37 -11.39 -26.80 17.82
CA PHE A 37 -12.18 -26.09 16.81
C PHE A 37 -11.96 -24.57 16.84
N TYR A 38 -11.83 -24.00 18.04
CA TYR A 38 -11.53 -22.58 18.18
C TYR A 38 -10.13 -22.24 17.64
N MET A 39 -9.15 -23.11 17.87
CA MET A 39 -7.80 -22.96 17.31
C MET A 39 -7.84 -23.03 15.77
N VAL A 40 -8.49 -24.04 15.20
CA VAL A 40 -8.63 -24.18 13.73
C VAL A 40 -9.34 -22.97 13.13
N LYS A 41 -10.41 -22.48 13.76
CA LYS A 41 -11.11 -21.26 13.32
C LYS A 41 -10.18 -20.04 13.33
N LYS A 42 -9.32 -19.91 14.33
CA LYS A 42 -8.35 -18.81 14.41
C LYS A 42 -7.29 -18.91 13.30
N GLU A 43 -6.78 -20.10 13.02
CA GLU A 43 -5.84 -20.33 11.92
C GLU A 43 -6.48 -20.03 10.55
N LEU A 44 -7.74 -20.44 10.36
CA LEU A 44 -8.52 -20.10 9.16
C LEU A 44 -8.73 -18.60 9.03
N GLN A 45 -9.00 -17.88 10.13
CA GLN A 45 -9.14 -16.42 10.10
C GLN A 45 -7.84 -15.75 9.68
N VAL A 46 -6.70 -16.11 10.28
CA VAL A 46 -5.38 -15.56 9.89
C VAL A 46 -5.07 -15.87 8.42
N THR A 47 -5.45 -17.06 7.96
CA THR A 47 -5.31 -17.46 6.56
C THR A 47 -6.18 -16.59 5.64
N ALA A 48 -7.46 -16.43 5.96
CA ALA A 48 -8.37 -15.58 5.20
C ALA A 48 -7.88 -14.12 5.17
N ASP A 49 -7.48 -13.56 6.31
CA ASP A 49 -7.00 -12.17 6.43
C ASP A 49 -5.76 -11.94 5.56
N SER A 50 -4.75 -12.81 5.67
CA SER A 50 -3.51 -12.69 4.90
C SER A 50 -3.72 -12.93 3.40
N SER A 51 -4.58 -13.87 3.02
CA SER A 51 -4.96 -14.12 1.62
C SER A 51 -5.74 -12.96 1.02
N ALA A 52 -6.71 -12.38 1.75
CA ALA A 52 -7.46 -11.22 1.30
C ALA A 52 -6.53 -10.01 1.14
N LEU A 53 -5.65 -9.77 2.12
CA LEU A 53 -4.64 -8.72 2.09
C LEU A 53 -3.75 -8.84 0.84
N ALA A 54 -3.16 -10.01 0.61
CA ALA A 54 -2.31 -10.25 -0.55
C ALA A 54 -3.09 -10.10 -1.87
N ALA A 55 -4.31 -10.61 -1.96
CA ALA A 55 -5.14 -10.46 -3.15
C ALA A 55 -5.46 -8.99 -3.44
N SER A 56 -5.81 -8.22 -2.42
CA SER A 56 -6.14 -6.80 -2.57
C SER A 56 -4.95 -5.96 -3.06
N SER A 57 -3.70 -6.31 -2.72
CA SER A 57 -2.52 -5.61 -3.26
C SER A 57 -2.30 -5.78 -4.78
N MET A 58 -2.95 -6.76 -5.40
CA MET A 58 -2.82 -7.09 -6.82
C MET A 58 -4.14 -6.90 -7.59
N LEU A 59 -5.06 -6.11 -7.03
CA LEU A 59 -6.45 -6.00 -7.51
C LEU A 59 -6.59 -5.51 -8.96
N ALA A 60 -5.58 -4.82 -9.48
CA ALA A 60 -5.52 -4.38 -10.87
C ALA A 60 -5.59 -5.54 -11.88
N ASN A 61 -5.16 -6.74 -11.49
CA ASN A 61 -5.30 -7.95 -12.27
C ASN A 61 -5.89 -9.07 -11.39
N GLU A 62 -7.17 -9.39 -11.58
CA GLU A 62 -7.85 -10.43 -10.81
C GLU A 62 -7.17 -11.80 -10.87
N VAL A 63 -6.46 -12.12 -11.97
CA VAL A 63 -5.72 -13.38 -12.10
C VAL A 63 -4.54 -13.39 -11.11
N ASP A 64 -3.79 -12.30 -11.05
CA ASP A 64 -2.63 -12.17 -10.16
C ASP A 64 -3.09 -12.06 -8.69
N ALA A 65 -4.15 -11.30 -8.42
CA ALA A 65 -4.78 -11.21 -7.10
C ALA A 65 -5.23 -12.57 -6.58
N ARG A 66 -5.89 -13.36 -7.43
CA ARG A 66 -6.34 -14.70 -7.05
C ARG A 66 -5.16 -15.64 -6.79
N GLN A 67 -4.13 -15.58 -7.63
CA GLN A 67 -2.91 -16.35 -7.42
C GLN A 67 -2.18 -15.96 -6.13
N ALA A 68 -2.15 -14.67 -5.77
CA ALA A 68 -1.60 -14.18 -4.51
C ALA A 68 -2.39 -14.72 -3.31
N ALA A 69 -3.72 -14.65 -3.32
CA ALA A 69 -4.58 -15.22 -2.28
C ALA A 69 -4.29 -16.70 -2.02
N LEU A 70 -4.23 -17.51 -3.09
CA LEU A 70 -3.95 -18.94 -3.02
C LEU A 70 -2.54 -19.24 -2.48
N THR A 71 -1.56 -18.43 -2.86
CA THR A 71 -0.17 -18.58 -2.39
C THR A 71 -0.07 -18.32 -0.89
N TYR A 72 -0.66 -17.23 -0.41
CA TYR A 72 -0.67 -16.90 1.02
C TYR A 72 -1.49 -17.91 1.84
N ALA A 73 -2.55 -18.48 1.27
CA ALA A 73 -3.30 -19.55 1.92
C ALA A 73 -2.42 -20.78 2.16
N ALA A 74 -1.66 -21.21 1.14
CA ALA A 74 -0.75 -22.34 1.24
C ALA A 74 0.44 -22.08 2.18
N GLN A 75 0.86 -20.83 2.37
CA GLN A 75 1.92 -20.48 3.33
C GLN A 75 1.44 -20.55 4.78
N ASN A 76 0.22 -20.07 5.06
CA ASN A 76 -0.34 -20.08 6.41
C ASN A 76 -0.89 -21.46 6.80
N MET A 77 -1.53 -22.15 5.87
CA MET A 77 -2.06 -23.50 6.05
C MET A 77 -1.63 -24.41 4.89
N PRO A 78 -0.42 -24.98 4.96
CA PRO A 78 0.10 -25.89 3.94
C PRO A 78 -0.83 -27.07 3.65
N THR A 79 -1.05 -27.33 2.36
CA THR A 79 -2.02 -28.32 1.87
C THR A 79 -1.70 -29.75 2.32
N ASP A 80 -0.42 -30.07 2.51
CA ASP A 80 0.05 -31.36 3.02
C ASP A 80 -0.40 -31.65 4.46
N LYS A 81 -0.68 -30.60 5.25
CA LYS A 81 -1.11 -30.70 6.66
C LYS A 81 -2.59 -30.47 6.86
N HIS A 82 -3.18 -29.52 6.12
CA HIS A 82 -4.54 -29.04 6.36
C HIS A 82 -5.54 -29.39 5.24
N GLY A 83 -5.07 -30.02 4.16
CA GLY A 83 -5.85 -30.16 2.93
C GLY A 83 -6.04 -28.81 2.23
N ASN A 84 -6.92 -28.74 1.25
CA ASN A 84 -7.12 -27.50 0.51
C ASN A 84 -8.09 -26.56 1.24
N VAL A 85 -7.55 -25.55 1.93
CA VAL A 85 -8.35 -24.63 2.74
C VAL A 85 -8.91 -23.44 1.96
N LEU A 86 -8.44 -23.21 0.73
CA LEU A 86 -8.91 -22.13 -0.13
C LEU A 86 -8.92 -22.61 -1.59
N ILE A 87 -10.04 -22.42 -2.30
CA ILE A 87 -10.14 -22.68 -3.74
C ILE A 87 -10.39 -21.39 -4.52
N ASP A 88 -10.22 -21.47 -5.83
CA ASP A 88 -10.44 -20.37 -6.78
C ASP A 88 -11.79 -19.65 -6.59
N ALA A 89 -12.85 -20.43 -6.41
CA ALA A 89 -14.22 -19.93 -6.21
C ALA A 89 -14.47 -19.25 -4.85
N ASP A 90 -13.53 -19.40 -3.90
CA ASP A 90 -13.62 -18.79 -2.57
C ASP A 90 -13.00 -17.39 -2.52
N VAL A 91 -12.44 -16.94 -3.65
CA VAL A 91 -11.89 -15.60 -3.86
C VAL A 91 -12.85 -14.81 -4.73
N GLU A 92 -13.64 -13.96 -4.09
CA GLU A 92 -14.67 -13.16 -4.73
C GLU A 92 -14.22 -11.70 -4.83
N PHE A 93 -14.36 -11.12 -6.02
CA PHE A 93 -14.03 -9.73 -6.31
C PHE A 93 -15.30 -8.88 -6.27
N GLY A 94 -15.20 -7.67 -5.73
CA GLY A 94 -16.33 -6.77 -5.66
C GLY A 94 -16.03 -5.40 -5.10
N VAL A 95 -17.09 -4.71 -4.70
CA VAL A 95 -17.03 -3.39 -4.08
C VAL A 95 -17.37 -3.50 -2.60
N TRP A 96 -16.47 -3.00 -1.75
CA TRP A 96 -16.76 -2.66 -0.37
C TRP A 96 -17.29 -1.23 -0.29
N ASN A 97 -18.51 -1.09 0.22
CA ASN A 97 -19.11 0.21 0.54
C ASN A 97 -18.88 0.54 2.01
N GLU A 98 -17.97 1.46 2.31
CA GLU A 98 -17.63 1.83 3.70
C GLU A 98 -18.80 2.44 4.48
N ALA A 99 -19.66 3.22 3.82
CA ALA A 99 -20.79 3.89 4.46
C ALA A 99 -21.85 2.89 4.92
N LEU A 100 -22.08 1.84 4.12
CA LEU A 100 -23.06 0.79 4.40
C LEU A 100 -22.46 -0.41 5.15
N ARG A 101 -21.12 -0.53 5.18
CA ARG A 101 -20.39 -1.72 5.65
C ARG A 101 -20.86 -3.00 4.96
N GLU A 102 -21.01 -2.91 3.64
CA GLU A 102 -21.51 -4.00 2.81
C GLU A 102 -20.55 -4.30 1.67
N PHE A 103 -20.33 -5.59 1.42
CA PHE A 103 -19.61 -6.09 0.26
C PHE A 103 -20.58 -6.57 -0.80
N GLN A 104 -20.38 -6.13 -2.04
CA GLN A 104 -21.17 -6.53 -3.18
C GLN A 104 -20.26 -7.12 -4.25
N VAL A 105 -20.51 -8.36 -4.66
CA VAL A 105 -19.79 -9.02 -5.75
C VAL A 105 -20.14 -8.31 -7.05
N LEU A 106 -19.13 -7.78 -7.75
CA LEU A 106 -19.26 -6.99 -8.98
C LEU A 106 -18.17 -7.43 -9.95
N ALA A 107 -18.44 -7.30 -11.26
CA ALA A 107 -17.53 -7.71 -12.32
C ALA A 107 -16.69 -6.55 -12.89
N THR A 108 -17.00 -5.31 -12.50
CA THR A 108 -16.27 -4.10 -12.88
C THR A 108 -16.14 -3.20 -11.66
N ASP A 109 -15.17 -2.29 -11.69
CA ASP A 109 -14.94 -1.28 -10.65
C ASP A 109 -14.69 -1.87 -9.26
N VAL A 110 -13.99 -3.02 -9.24
CA VAL A 110 -13.65 -3.78 -8.03
C VAL A 110 -12.67 -2.98 -7.16
N ASN A 111 -13.01 -2.75 -5.90
CA ASN A 111 -12.13 -2.10 -4.90
C ASN A 111 -11.76 -3.02 -3.72
N ALA A 112 -12.34 -4.22 -3.67
CA ALA A 112 -12.14 -5.16 -2.58
C ALA A 112 -12.20 -6.62 -3.02
N VAL A 113 -11.59 -7.48 -2.20
CA VAL A 113 -11.60 -8.94 -2.33
C VAL A 113 -12.17 -9.54 -1.05
N ARG A 114 -13.11 -10.46 -1.19
CA ARG A 114 -13.58 -11.33 -0.12
C ARG A 114 -12.99 -12.71 -0.29
N VAL A 115 -12.34 -13.20 0.76
CA VAL A 115 -11.72 -14.53 0.79
C VAL A 115 -12.38 -15.36 1.87
N THR A 116 -12.82 -16.57 1.52
CA THR A 116 -13.39 -17.53 2.48
C THR A 116 -12.49 -18.76 2.61
N ALA A 117 -11.74 -18.85 3.72
CA ALA A 117 -10.95 -20.03 4.04
C ALA A 117 -11.79 -21.03 4.84
N ARG A 118 -11.74 -22.32 4.47
CA ARG A 118 -12.56 -23.34 5.12
C ARG A 118 -11.91 -24.72 5.21
N ARG A 119 -12.20 -25.39 6.33
CA ARG A 119 -12.04 -26.83 6.50
C ARG A 119 -13.42 -27.44 6.53
N ALA A 120 -13.85 -27.96 5.38
CA ALA A 120 -15.22 -28.38 5.17
C ALA A 120 -15.28 -29.67 4.35
N THR A 121 -16.42 -30.36 4.46
CA THR A 121 -16.73 -31.54 3.65
C THR A 121 -16.68 -31.20 2.15
N ALA A 122 -17.12 -30.00 1.76
CA ALA A 122 -17.03 -29.49 0.38
C ALA A 122 -15.58 -29.43 -0.15
N ASN A 123 -14.61 -29.22 0.75
CA ASN A 123 -13.18 -29.14 0.43
C ASN A 123 -12.45 -30.47 0.66
N GLY A 124 -13.18 -31.51 1.11
CA GLY A 124 -12.62 -32.83 1.43
C GLY A 124 -11.71 -32.86 2.67
N ASN A 125 -11.76 -31.82 3.52
CA ASN A 125 -10.89 -31.67 4.69
C ASN A 125 -11.62 -31.21 5.98
N PRO A 126 -12.80 -31.77 6.32
CA PRO A 126 -13.55 -31.37 7.51
C PRO A 126 -12.74 -31.59 8.80
N VAL A 127 -13.19 -30.96 9.89
CA VAL A 127 -12.54 -31.07 11.19
C VAL A 127 -13.24 -32.16 12.00
N PHE A 128 -12.50 -33.21 12.37
CA PHE A 128 -13.07 -34.32 13.12
C PHE A 128 -13.07 -34.04 14.63
N TYR A 129 -14.12 -34.51 15.31
CA TYR A 129 -14.07 -34.63 16.77
C TYR A 129 -13.03 -35.67 17.15
N SER A 130 -12.18 -35.39 18.14
CA SER A 130 -11.22 -36.36 18.64
C SER A 130 -11.85 -37.24 19.73
N LEU A 131 -12.55 -36.63 20.68
CA LEU A 131 -13.12 -37.32 21.84
C LEU A 131 -14.66 -37.41 21.77
N GLY A 132 -15.31 -36.51 21.06
CA GLY A 132 -16.75 -36.48 20.79
C GLY A 132 -17.26 -37.64 19.94
N GLN A 133 -16.38 -38.40 19.27
CA GLN A 133 -16.75 -39.61 18.52
C GLN A 133 -17.42 -40.68 19.40
N VAL A 134 -17.03 -40.75 20.68
CA VAL A 134 -17.67 -41.67 21.65
C VAL A 134 -19.14 -41.32 21.88
N LEU A 135 -19.52 -40.05 21.65
CA LEU A 135 -20.89 -39.54 21.74
C LEU A 135 -21.61 -39.55 20.38
N GLY A 136 -20.99 -40.10 19.33
CA GLY A 136 -21.55 -40.16 17.98
C GLY A 136 -21.33 -38.91 17.13
N LEU A 137 -20.49 -37.97 17.57
CA LEU A 137 -20.12 -36.78 16.80
C LEU A 137 -18.93 -37.11 15.87
N VAL A 138 -19.05 -36.87 14.57
CA VAL A 138 -18.06 -37.32 13.58
C VAL A 138 -17.22 -36.15 13.06
N ASP A 139 -17.83 -35.17 12.42
CA ASP A 139 -17.17 -34.08 11.73
C ASP A 139 -17.91 -32.75 11.91
N GLN A 140 -17.18 -31.65 11.69
CA GLN A 140 -17.68 -30.29 11.61
C GLN A 140 -16.98 -29.53 10.50
N ASP A 141 -17.76 -28.72 9.80
CA ASP A 141 -17.27 -27.75 8.85
C ASP A 141 -16.98 -26.43 9.59
N ILE A 142 -15.78 -25.89 9.39
CA ILE A 142 -15.37 -24.62 9.97
C ILE A 142 -14.90 -23.71 8.84
N GLU A 143 -15.42 -22.50 8.81
CA GLU A 143 -15.04 -21.47 7.85
C GLU A 143 -14.75 -20.14 8.56
N ALA A 144 -13.92 -19.34 7.88
CA ALA A 144 -13.61 -17.98 8.23
C ALA A 144 -13.56 -17.14 6.95
N THR A 145 -14.07 -15.92 7.03
CA THR A 145 -14.12 -15.00 5.90
C THR A 145 -13.42 -13.71 6.29
N ALA A 146 -12.69 -13.14 5.34
CA ALA A 146 -12.06 -11.85 5.47
C ALA A 146 -12.34 -11.03 4.21
N ILE A 147 -12.45 -9.71 4.38
CA ILE A 147 -12.59 -8.77 3.28
C ILE A 147 -11.44 -7.79 3.39
N ALA A 148 -10.69 -7.65 2.30
CA ALA A 148 -9.64 -6.65 2.18
C ALA A 148 -10.00 -5.70 1.07
N MET A 149 -10.01 -4.41 1.38
CA MET A 149 -10.16 -3.36 0.38
C MET A 149 -8.80 -2.73 0.09
N MET A 150 -8.56 -2.43 -1.19
CA MET A 150 -7.50 -1.52 -1.56
C MET A 150 -7.97 -0.12 -1.14
N MET A 151 -7.30 0.51 -0.18
CA MET A 151 -7.53 1.92 0.03
C MET A 151 -6.98 2.65 -1.20
N PRO A 152 -7.65 3.70 -1.66
CA PRO A 152 -7.03 4.61 -2.62
C PRO A 152 -5.65 4.99 -2.09
N ALA A 153 -4.63 4.83 -2.94
CA ALA A 153 -3.25 5.12 -2.56
C ALA A 153 -3.21 6.52 -1.94
N ASP A 154 -2.72 6.64 -0.70
CA ASP A 154 -2.46 7.95 -0.13
C ASP A 154 -1.60 8.74 -1.14
N CYS A 155 -1.87 10.03 -1.31
CA CYS A 155 -1.19 10.84 -2.33
C CYS A 155 0.34 10.88 -2.19
N PHE A 156 0.90 10.38 -1.10
CA PHE A 156 2.34 10.18 -0.92
C PHE A 156 2.89 8.95 -1.63
N GLN A 157 2.04 7.99 -2.02
CA GLN A 157 2.52 6.69 -2.46
C GLN A 157 2.99 6.66 -3.91
N ALA A 158 2.27 7.38 -4.75
CA ALA A 158 2.49 7.48 -6.17
C ALA A 158 1.91 8.83 -6.64
N GLY A 159 2.46 9.92 -6.12
CA GLY A 159 1.71 11.15 -6.11
C GLY A 159 2.48 12.41 -5.74
N GLY A 160 1.72 13.50 -5.65
CA GLY A 160 2.19 14.81 -5.27
C GLY A 160 1.29 15.47 -4.24
N VAL A 161 1.88 16.05 -3.21
CA VAL A 161 1.18 16.84 -2.18
C VAL A 161 1.66 18.29 -2.22
N ALA A 162 0.72 19.24 -2.23
CA ALA A 162 0.99 20.67 -2.13
C ALA A 162 0.26 21.27 -0.91
N GLY A 163 0.98 22.05 -0.09
CA GLY A 163 0.38 22.80 1.01
C GLY A 163 -0.54 23.96 0.56
N GLY A 164 -0.37 24.39 -0.68
CA GLY A 164 -1.18 25.33 -1.45
C GLY A 164 -1.90 24.61 -2.59
N LYS A 165 -1.76 25.12 -3.81
CA LYS A 165 -2.50 24.63 -4.98
C LYS A 165 -1.67 23.69 -5.85
N VAL A 166 -2.35 22.77 -6.53
CA VAL A 166 -1.79 22.09 -7.70
C VAL A 166 -2.42 22.68 -8.96
N ILE A 167 -1.62 23.11 -9.92
CA ILE A 167 -2.07 23.81 -11.12
C ILE A 167 -1.49 23.12 -12.34
N PHE A 168 -2.35 22.45 -13.11
CA PHE A 168 -2.02 21.81 -14.38
C PHE A 168 -2.32 22.72 -15.55
N GLY A 169 -1.44 22.69 -16.55
CA GLY A 169 -1.61 23.32 -17.85
C GLY A 169 -2.67 22.63 -18.70
N GLN A 170 -2.70 23.01 -19.98
CA GLN A 170 -3.53 22.36 -20.99
C GLN A 170 -2.96 20.98 -21.33
N ASP A 171 -3.82 20.06 -21.77
CA ASP A 171 -3.43 18.73 -22.27
C ASP A 171 -2.62 17.90 -21.24
N ALA A 172 -2.77 18.20 -19.95
CA ALA A 172 -2.06 17.50 -18.90
C ALA A 172 -2.70 16.13 -18.64
N GLY A 173 -1.86 15.09 -18.58
CA GLY A 173 -2.27 13.72 -18.34
C GLY A 173 -1.87 13.21 -16.96
N LEU A 174 -2.79 12.52 -16.30
CA LEU A 174 -2.59 11.87 -15.00
C LEU A 174 -3.04 10.40 -15.11
N SER A 175 -2.10 9.46 -14.93
CA SER A 175 -2.38 8.03 -15.00
C SER A 175 -1.73 7.31 -13.82
N GLY A 176 -2.52 6.57 -13.02
CA GLY A 176 -2.04 5.84 -11.84
C GLY A 176 -1.44 6.72 -10.73
N PHE A 177 -1.62 8.04 -10.82
CA PHE A 177 -0.95 9.04 -9.97
C PHE A 177 -1.99 9.79 -9.12
N CYS A 178 -1.64 10.14 -7.88
CA CYS A 178 -2.50 10.95 -7.00
C CYS A 178 -1.94 12.37 -6.86
N MET A 179 -2.75 13.41 -7.07
CA MET A 179 -2.32 14.80 -6.91
C MET A 179 -3.23 15.54 -5.96
N TYR A 180 -2.67 15.99 -4.84
CA TYR A 180 -3.40 16.70 -3.80
C TYR A 180 -2.89 18.13 -3.66
N GLY A 181 -3.83 19.08 -3.69
CA GLY A 181 -3.58 20.46 -3.30
C GLY A 181 -4.50 20.85 -2.16
N ARG A 182 -3.93 21.18 -0.99
CA ARG A 182 -4.71 21.62 0.16
C ARG A 182 -5.57 22.84 -0.18
N GLY A 183 -5.03 23.77 -0.97
CA GLY A 183 -5.72 24.97 -1.47
C GLY A 183 -6.52 24.76 -2.76
N GLY A 184 -6.65 23.53 -3.25
CA GLY A 184 -7.35 23.17 -4.48
C GLY A 184 -6.46 22.67 -5.61
N VAL A 185 -7.10 22.08 -6.61
CA VAL A 185 -6.44 21.58 -7.82
C VAL A 185 -7.12 22.15 -9.06
N THR A 186 -6.36 22.75 -9.96
CA THR A 186 -6.89 23.33 -11.20
C THR A 186 -6.25 22.69 -12.42
N PHE A 187 -7.08 22.26 -13.37
CA PHE A 187 -6.64 21.79 -14.68
C PHE A 187 -6.97 22.79 -15.78
N GLY A 188 -6.09 22.86 -16.79
CA GLY A 188 -6.36 23.53 -18.05
C GLY A 188 -7.40 22.80 -18.90
N GLN A 189 -7.44 23.13 -20.19
CA GLN A 189 -8.29 22.44 -21.16
C GLN A 189 -7.77 21.02 -21.44
N ASP A 190 -8.67 20.12 -21.84
CA ASP A 190 -8.36 18.80 -22.39
C ASP A 190 -7.49 17.92 -21.46
N ALA A 191 -7.64 18.08 -20.15
CA ALA A 191 -6.98 17.22 -19.17
C ALA A 191 -7.51 15.78 -19.21
N VAL A 192 -6.63 14.80 -19.04
CA VAL A 192 -7.00 13.39 -19.02
C VAL A 192 -6.57 12.76 -17.70
N ILE A 193 -7.52 12.23 -16.94
CA ILE A 193 -7.28 11.45 -15.72
C ILE A 193 -7.79 10.04 -15.97
N GLU A 194 -6.91 9.06 -15.80
CA GLU A 194 -7.20 7.67 -16.15
C GLU A 194 -6.43 6.67 -15.26
N ASN A 195 -6.71 5.37 -15.47
CA ASN A 195 -5.97 4.27 -14.83
C ASN A 195 -5.85 4.39 -13.30
N GLY A 196 -6.95 4.74 -12.61
CA GLY A 196 -6.98 4.86 -11.14
C GLY A 196 -6.28 6.09 -10.58
N ALA A 197 -5.93 7.07 -11.41
CA ALA A 197 -5.42 8.35 -10.94
C ALA A 197 -6.45 9.11 -10.10
N GLN A 198 -5.97 9.87 -9.12
CA GLN A 198 -6.80 10.61 -8.17
C GLN A 198 -6.38 12.06 -8.03
N VAL A 199 -7.36 12.92 -7.76
CA VAL A 199 -7.18 14.34 -7.51
C VAL A 199 -7.84 14.70 -6.19
N GLY A 200 -7.03 15.21 -5.29
CA GLY A 200 -7.44 15.51 -3.92
C GLY A 200 -7.42 16.99 -3.59
N ALA A 201 -8.37 17.42 -2.76
CA ALA A 201 -8.33 18.73 -2.10
C ALA A 201 -9.09 18.68 -0.76
N LEU A 202 -8.91 19.71 0.08
CA LEU A 202 -9.71 19.87 1.31
C LEU A 202 -11.21 19.93 1.01
N ASN A 203 -11.59 20.63 -0.06
CA ASN A 203 -12.96 20.67 -0.56
C ASN A 203 -12.97 20.32 -2.04
N LEU A 204 -13.88 19.44 -2.45
CA LEU A 204 -14.07 19.10 -3.86
C LEU A 204 -14.42 20.33 -4.74
N ALA A 205 -15.03 21.36 -4.14
CA ALA A 205 -15.35 22.61 -4.85
C ALA A 205 -14.11 23.41 -5.28
N ASP A 206 -12.96 23.15 -4.66
CA ASP A 206 -11.68 23.76 -5.01
C ASP A 206 -10.94 22.97 -6.11
N ILE A 207 -11.56 21.89 -6.62
CA ILE A 207 -11.11 21.15 -7.79
C ILE A 207 -11.85 21.65 -9.03
N THR A 208 -11.11 22.19 -10.00
CA THR A 208 -11.68 22.82 -11.19
C THR A 208 -11.03 22.32 -12.47
N PHE A 209 -11.84 22.06 -13.49
CA PHE A 209 -11.38 21.59 -14.80
C PHE A 209 -11.69 22.61 -15.90
N GLY A 210 -10.76 22.75 -16.85
CA GLY A 210 -11.04 23.42 -18.11
C GLY A 210 -11.98 22.61 -19.01
N GLN A 211 -12.37 23.22 -20.13
CA GLN A 211 -13.22 22.54 -21.13
C GLN A 211 -12.51 21.28 -21.67
N GLY A 212 -13.28 20.23 -21.97
CA GLY A 212 -12.75 19.01 -22.61
C GLY A 212 -12.08 18.01 -21.67
N ALA A 213 -12.04 18.27 -20.36
CA ALA A 213 -11.47 17.33 -19.39
C ALA A 213 -12.22 15.99 -19.35
N THR A 214 -11.48 14.89 -19.27
CA THR A 214 -11.99 13.53 -19.15
C THR A 214 -11.44 12.88 -17.89
N TYR A 215 -12.32 12.42 -17.01
CA TYR A 215 -11.96 11.74 -15.75
C TYR A 215 -13.09 10.81 -15.29
N PRO A 216 -12.80 9.69 -14.61
CA PRO A 216 -13.83 8.81 -14.06
C PRO A 216 -14.52 9.42 -12.84
N ASP A 217 -15.73 8.96 -12.52
CA ASP A 217 -16.57 9.52 -11.44
C ASP A 217 -15.92 9.45 -10.04
N ASP A 218 -14.97 8.54 -9.85
CA ASP A 218 -14.24 8.28 -8.62
C ASP A 218 -12.85 8.94 -8.56
N ALA A 219 -12.47 9.72 -9.58
CA ALA A 219 -11.18 10.39 -9.63
C ALA A 219 -10.99 11.47 -8.55
N LEU A 220 -12.07 11.97 -7.94
CA LEU A 220 -12.02 13.13 -7.05
C LEU A 220 -12.21 12.72 -5.59
N VAL A 221 -11.30 13.18 -4.73
CA VAL A 221 -11.30 12.82 -3.31
C VAL A 221 -11.24 14.07 -2.44
N ALA A 222 -12.08 14.13 -1.41
CA ALA A 222 -11.95 15.10 -0.33
C ALA A 222 -11.12 14.50 0.80
N LEU A 223 -9.97 15.09 1.10
CA LEU A 223 -9.07 14.63 2.15
C LEU A 223 -8.36 15.82 2.81
N ASP A 224 -7.91 15.68 4.06
CA ASP A 224 -7.07 16.68 4.73
C ASP A 224 -5.66 16.12 4.85
N ASP A 225 -4.79 16.57 3.94
CA ASP A 225 -3.39 16.20 3.91
C ASP A 225 -2.47 17.43 3.97
N THR A 226 -1.23 17.20 4.37
CA THR A 226 -0.18 18.20 4.61
C THR A 226 1.17 17.73 4.11
N PRO A 227 1.98 18.60 3.46
CA PRO A 227 3.30 18.24 2.94
C PRO A 227 4.35 18.13 4.05
N THR A 228 4.24 17.13 4.92
CA THR A 228 5.13 16.95 6.09
C THR A 228 6.59 16.80 5.71
N ARG A 229 6.88 16.19 4.55
CA ARG A 229 8.24 16.04 3.99
C ARG A 229 8.87 17.37 3.57
N SER A 230 8.05 18.39 3.29
CA SER A 230 8.53 19.74 2.96
C SER A 230 8.80 20.59 4.20
N LEU A 231 8.46 20.10 5.39
CA LEU A 231 8.74 20.77 6.66
C LEU A 231 10.15 20.44 7.13
N ASN A 232 10.80 21.41 7.78
CA ASN A 232 12.11 21.25 8.42
C ASN A 232 13.23 20.72 7.49
N LEU A 233 13.17 21.05 6.20
CA LEU A 233 14.20 20.66 5.23
C LEU A 233 15.59 21.13 5.65
N ASP A 234 15.72 22.30 6.29
CA ASP A 234 17.01 22.77 6.79
C ASP A 234 17.64 21.78 7.79
N THR A 235 16.85 21.29 8.74
CA THR A 235 17.29 20.29 9.73
C THR A 235 17.63 18.96 9.07
N TYR A 236 16.83 18.53 8.09
CA TYR A 236 17.12 17.31 7.35
C TYR A 236 18.44 17.40 6.57
N ILE A 237 18.74 18.56 5.97
CA ILE A 237 20.02 18.79 5.29
C ILE A 237 21.18 18.83 6.32
N ASP A 238 20.98 19.44 7.50
CA ASP A 238 21.98 19.40 8.59
C ASP A 238 22.29 17.95 9.02
N ASP A 239 21.26 17.10 9.09
CA ASP A 239 21.39 15.69 9.45
C ASP A 239 22.11 14.87 8.35
N LEU A 240 21.90 15.20 7.08
CA LEU A 240 22.66 14.61 5.96
C LEU A 240 24.13 15.03 6.01
N GLU A 241 24.40 16.31 6.27
CA GLU A 241 25.77 16.85 6.31
C GLU A 241 26.57 16.30 7.48
N SER A 242 25.94 16.15 8.65
CA SER A 242 26.55 15.56 9.84
C SER A 242 26.65 14.04 9.78
N GLY A 243 26.00 13.39 8.81
CA GLY A 243 25.90 11.93 8.70
C GLY A 243 24.97 11.29 9.75
N ALA A 244 24.14 12.10 10.42
CA ALA A 244 23.09 11.60 11.32
C ALA A 244 21.98 10.85 10.54
N VAL A 245 21.75 11.25 9.29
CA VAL A 245 20.94 10.53 8.31
C VAL A 245 21.85 9.99 7.21
N THR A 246 21.77 8.69 6.96
CA THR A 246 22.44 8.05 5.83
C THR A 246 21.40 7.58 4.83
N ILE A 247 21.67 7.77 3.54
CA ILE A 247 20.81 7.25 2.49
C ILE A 247 21.44 5.99 1.91
N PRO A 248 20.74 4.84 1.91
CA PRO A 248 21.26 3.57 1.40
C PRO A 248 21.86 3.71 0.00
N GLY A 249 22.99 3.03 -0.27
CA GLY A 249 23.70 3.06 -1.56
C GLY A 249 24.29 4.41 -1.99
N MET A 250 24.28 5.43 -1.12
CA MET A 250 25.16 6.59 -1.25
C MET A 250 26.35 6.49 -0.32
N SER A 251 27.54 6.57 -0.90
CA SER A 251 28.82 6.37 -0.18
C SER A 251 29.62 7.66 -0.05
N ASN A 252 29.27 8.69 -0.82
CA ASN A 252 30.00 9.95 -0.87
C ASN A 252 29.07 11.11 -0.48
N VAL A 253 29.59 12.04 0.32
CA VAL A 253 28.91 13.32 0.63
C VAL A 253 29.84 14.44 0.17
N VAL A 254 29.31 15.34 -0.65
CA VAL A 254 30.02 16.50 -1.20
C VAL A 254 29.24 17.75 -0.85
N THR A 255 29.81 18.59 0.00
CA THR A 255 29.24 19.88 0.38
C THR A 255 29.96 21.02 -0.34
N GLY A 256 29.22 22.01 -0.84
CA GLY A 256 29.82 23.18 -1.48
C GLY A 256 28.81 24.29 -1.79
N MET A 257 29.33 25.40 -2.36
CA MET A 257 28.46 26.52 -2.75
C MET A 257 27.77 26.31 -4.11
N ALA A 258 28.23 25.37 -4.93
CA ALA A 258 27.69 25.09 -6.25
C ALA A 258 27.84 23.60 -6.60
N LEU A 259 26.99 23.12 -7.50
CA LEU A 259 27.14 21.78 -8.06
C LEU A 259 28.32 21.73 -9.04
N PRO A 260 29.08 20.61 -9.08
CA PRO A 260 30.07 20.40 -10.12
C PRO A 260 29.40 20.15 -11.48
N ASP A 261 30.13 20.44 -12.56
CA ASP A 261 29.63 20.26 -13.94
C ASP A 261 29.26 18.81 -14.27
N ILE A 262 29.91 17.85 -13.58
CA ILE A 262 29.69 16.40 -13.73
C ILE A 262 29.36 15.84 -12.34
N LEU A 263 28.17 15.25 -12.22
CA LEU A 263 27.73 14.57 -11.01
C LEU A 263 28.11 13.08 -11.08
N VAL A 264 28.46 12.51 -9.93
CA VAL A 264 28.93 11.14 -9.80
C VAL A 264 27.86 10.33 -9.06
N GLU A 265 27.46 9.21 -9.65
CA GLU A 265 26.47 8.29 -9.06
C GLU A 265 26.85 7.85 -7.63
N GLY A 266 25.86 7.62 -6.78
CA GLY A 266 26.06 7.23 -5.38
C GLY A 266 26.59 8.35 -4.48
N THR A 267 26.40 9.61 -4.89
CA THR A 267 26.85 10.80 -4.15
C THR A 267 25.68 11.67 -3.69
N ILE A 268 25.76 12.11 -2.43
CA ILE A 268 24.93 13.17 -1.85
C ILE A 268 25.63 14.51 -2.09
N TYR A 269 25.00 15.40 -2.85
CA TYR A 269 25.46 16.77 -3.05
C TYR A 269 24.69 17.72 -2.15
N ILE A 270 25.36 18.41 -1.24
CA ILE A 270 24.78 19.43 -0.37
C ILE A 270 25.26 20.80 -0.86
N VAL A 271 24.32 21.67 -1.22
CA VAL A 271 24.60 22.95 -1.86
C VAL A 271 24.03 24.09 -1.03
N ASP A 272 24.88 24.94 -0.47
CA ASP A 272 24.46 26.03 0.44
C ASP A 272 23.97 27.30 -0.27
N SER A 273 23.70 27.20 -1.58
CA SER A 273 23.14 28.31 -2.36
C SER A 273 22.30 27.79 -3.52
N SER A 274 21.47 28.67 -4.10
CA SER A 274 20.68 28.32 -5.27
C SER A 274 21.58 27.90 -6.44
N THR A 275 21.21 26.82 -7.12
CA THR A 275 22.03 26.18 -8.15
C THR A 275 21.19 25.76 -9.36
N ASN A 276 21.85 25.42 -10.46
CA ASN A 276 21.19 24.95 -11.68
C ASN A 276 21.88 23.70 -12.21
N ILE A 277 21.08 22.83 -12.84
CA ILE A 277 21.56 21.78 -13.74
C ILE A 277 21.43 22.30 -15.17
N ASN A 278 22.51 22.22 -15.93
CA ASN A 278 22.53 22.66 -17.32
C ASN A 278 21.52 21.90 -18.19
N SER A 279 21.08 22.53 -19.28
CA SER A 279 20.24 21.87 -20.28
C SER A 279 20.92 20.63 -20.87
N TYR A 280 20.12 19.67 -21.33
CA TYR A 280 20.57 18.42 -21.97
C TYR A 280 21.46 17.54 -21.07
N ASN A 281 21.37 17.69 -19.75
CA ASN A 281 22.13 16.89 -18.81
C ASN A 281 21.24 15.76 -18.25
N THR A 282 21.79 14.55 -18.14
CA THR A 282 21.13 13.43 -17.48
C THR A 282 21.84 13.15 -16.17
N VAL A 283 21.10 13.37 -15.09
CA VAL A 283 21.53 13.15 -13.73
C VAL A 283 20.99 11.79 -13.28
N THR A 284 21.88 10.84 -13.04
CA THR A 284 21.52 9.47 -12.69
C THR A 284 22.01 9.14 -11.29
N ASN A 285 21.17 8.53 -10.47
CA ASN A 285 21.53 7.95 -9.18
C ASN A 285 22.28 8.87 -8.19
N VAL A 286 21.87 10.14 -8.07
CA VAL A 286 22.45 11.10 -7.12
C VAL A 286 21.39 11.80 -6.29
N PHE A 287 21.71 12.11 -5.05
CA PHE A 287 20.86 12.91 -4.19
C PHE A 287 21.37 14.34 -4.13
N ILE A 288 20.49 15.31 -4.34
CA ILE A 288 20.86 16.72 -4.36
C ILE A 288 20.02 17.46 -3.31
N ALA A 289 20.70 17.99 -2.32
CA ALA A 289 20.15 18.81 -1.26
C ALA A 289 20.59 20.26 -1.43
N VAL A 290 19.65 21.19 -1.52
CA VAL A 290 19.94 22.60 -1.80
C VAL A 290 19.31 23.52 -0.76
N ARG A 291 20.12 24.38 -0.14
CA ARG A 291 19.63 25.50 0.68
C ARG A 291 19.34 26.71 -0.20
N GLY A 292 18.20 26.65 -0.87
CA GLY A 292 17.79 27.64 -1.85
C GLY A 292 16.99 26.98 -2.96
N ASN A 293 17.10 27.53 -4.16
CA ASN A 293 16.35 27.06 -5.32
C ASN A 293 17.23 26.16 -6.19
N ILE A 294 16.63 25.16 -6.83
CA ILE A 294 17.28 24.38 -7.89
C ILE A 294 16.47 24.43 -9.19
N GLN A 295 17.15 24.72 -10.30
CA GLN A 295 16.54 24.69 -11.63
C GLN A 295 17.25 23.70 -12.56
N PHE A 296 16.50 22.80 -13.15
CA PHE A 296 16.91 21.92 -14.23
C PHE A 296 16.59 22.58 -15.57
N GLY A 297 17.61 22.72 -16.43
CA GLY A 297 17.47 23.31 -17.76
C GLY A 297 16.52 22.55 -18.70
N GLN A 298 16.48 22.97 -19.95
CA GLN A 298 15.73 22.28 -21.00
C GLN A 298 16.30 20.87 -21.23
N ASP A 299 15.45 19.86 -21.45
CA ASP A 299 15.86 18.47 -21.72
C ASP A 299 16.76 17.87 -20.61
N ALA A 300 16.71 18.44 -19.40
CA ALA A 300 17.45 17.91 -18.26
C ALA A 300 16.67 16.75 -17.63
N ASN A 301 17.33 15.60 -17.49
CA ASN A 301 16.73 14.39 -16.96
C ASN A 301 17.25 14.11 -15.56
N LEU A 302 16.36 13.67 -14.68
CA LEU A 302 16.69 13.19 -13.35
C LEU A 302 16.13 11.77 -13.21
N VAL A 303 17.03 10.79 -13.12
CA VAL A 303 16.68 9.37 -13.24
C VAL A 303 17.28 8.57 -12.09
N ASN A 304 16.45 7.74 -11.47
CA ASN A 304 16.87 6.68 -10.59
C ASN A 304 16.74 5.33 -11.33
N THR A 305 17.82 4.54 -11.32
CA THR A 305 17.86 3.20 -11.92
C THR A 305 18.19 2.11 -10.89
N GLY A 306 18.29 2.46 -9.59
CA GLY A 306 18.62 1.54 -8.51
C GLY A 306 17.46 0.64 -8.06
N ASP A 307 17.77 -0.60 -7.66
CA ASP A 307 16.79 -1.60 -7.20
C ASP A 307 16.53 -1.49 -5.69
N ILE A 308 15.35 -0.99 -5.31
CA ILE A 308 14.94 -0.71 -3.93
C ILE A 308 14.75 -2.01 -3.12
N ASP A 309 14.34 -3.11 -3.78
CA ASP A 309 14.02 -4.40 -3.14
C ASP A 309 15.26 -5.13 -2.60
N THR A 310 16.46 -4.64 -2.93
CA THR A 310 17.75 -5.20 -2.48
C THR A 310 18.51 -4.31 -1.48
N GLY A 311 17.84 -3.30 -0.91
CA GLY A 311 18.46 -2.25 -0.08
C GLY A 311 18.84 -1.01 -0.88
N GLY A 312 18.05 -0.68 -1.90
CA GLY A 312 18.34 0.39 -2.86
C GLY A 312 18.15 1.81 -2.33
N VAL A 313 18.66 2.75 -3.13
CA VAL A 313 18.86 4.16 -2.82
C VAL A 313 17.57 4.94 -3.02
N SER A 314 17.08 5.63 -1.99
CA SER A 314 16.11 6.71 -2.18
C SER A 314 16.84 7.89 -2.82
N ILE A 315 16.54 8.17 -4.08
CA ILE A 315 17.21 9.21 -4.87
C ILE A 315 16.22 10.34 -5.07
N GLY A 316 16.67 11.57 -4.83
CA GLY A 316 15.77 12.70 -4.85
C GLY A 316 16.49 14.03 -4.90
N VAL A 317 15.71 15.04 -5.24
CA VAL A 317 16.08 16.44 -5.07
C VAL A 317 15.30 16.99 -3.89
N ILE A 318 16.00 17.64 -2.97
CA ILE A 318 15.38 18.42 -1.91
C ILE A 318 15.90 19.85 -1.98
N ALA A 319 15.01 20.82 -1.87
CA ALA A 319 15.36 22.24 -1.88
C ALA A 319 14.57 22.99 -0.82
N THR A 320 15.22 23.82 0.00
CA THR A 320 14.49 24.64 0.98
C THR A 320 13.67 25.76 0.32
N GLY A 321 14.00 26.10 -0.93
CA GLY A 321 13.21 26.98 -1.79
C GLY A 321 12.46 26.20 -2.88
N ASP A 322 12.56 26.68 -4.11
CA ASP A 322 11.82 26.14 -5.26
C ASP A 322 12.60 25.03 -5.98
N VAL A 323 11.89 24.02 -6.49
CA VAL A 323 12.43 23.06 -7.45
C VAL A 323 11.76 23.27 -8.79
N LYS A 324 12.55 23.51 -9.85
CA LYS A 324 12.00 23.79 -11.18
C LYS A 324 12.63 22.95 -12.27
N PHE A 325 11.81 22.28 -13.07
CA PHE A 325 12.17 21.65 -14.33
C PHE A 325 11.66 22.53 -15.47
N VAL A 326 12.54 23.04 -16.34
CA VAL A 326 12.16 24.11 -17.28
C VAL A 326 11.24 23.60 -18.41
N GLN A 327 11.63 22.55 -19.14
CA GLN A 327 10.83 21.91 -20.20
C GLN A 327 11.51 20.66 -20.76
N ASP A 328 10.73 19.80 -21.42
CA ASP A 328 11.18 18.65 -22.24
C ASP A 328 12.02 17.58 -21.51
N GLY A 329 12.16 17.68 -20.19
CA GLY A 329 12.93 16.74 -19.36
C GLY A 329 12.12 15.52 -18.90
N VAL A 330 12.82 14.56 -18.29
CA VAL A 330 12.21 13.37 -17.67
C VAL A 330 12.59 13.27 -16.20
N ILE A 331 11.59 13.01 -15.36
CA ILE A 331 11.73 12.75 -13.92
C ILE A 331 11.34 11.28 -13.72
N SER A 332 12.28 10.41 -13.34
CA SER A 332 12.01 8.97 -13.29
C SER A 332 12.51 8.33 -11.99
N GLY A 333 11.62 7.75 -11.19
CA GLY A 333 11.98 7.01 -9.97
C GLY A 333 12.55 7.89 -8.85
N VAL A 334 12.24 9.19 -8.84
CA VAL A 334 12.84 10.17 -7.92
C VAL A 334 11.83 10.88 -7.03
N ASP A 335 12.29 11.21 -5.82
CA ASP A 335 11.56 12.06 -4.89
C ASP A 335 11.94 13.52 -5.08
N VAL A 336 10.95 14.38 -5.30
CA VAL A 336 11.14 15.82 -5.48
C VAL A 336 10.46 16.55 -4.34
N ILE A 337 11.25 17.21 -3.49
CA ILE A 337 10.76 17.90 -2.30
C ILE A 337 11.20 19.35 -2.33
N ALA A 338 10.25 20.27 -2.17
CA ALA A 338 10.50 21.70 -2.15
C ALA A 338 9.87 22.33 -0.89
N GLY A 339 10.63 23.16 -0.20
CA GLY A 339 10.10 23.95 0.92
C GLY A 339 9.07 24.99 0.46
N LYS A 340 9.09 25.35 -0.83
CA LYS A 340 8.15 26.27 -1.48
C LYS A 340 7.46 25.61 -2.66
N ASP A 341 7.75 26.06 -3.88
CA ASP A 341 7.04 25.64 -5.09
C ASP A 341 7.81 24.55 -5.85
N ILE A 342 7.08 23.60 -6.42
CA ILE A 342 7.59 22.71 -7.48
C ILE A 342 7.01 23.18 -8.81
N VAL A 343 7.88 23.36 -9.81
CA VAL A 343 7.47 23.74 -11.16
C VAL A 343 7.95 22.69 -12.15
N ILE A 344 7.02 21.93 -12.71
CA ILE A 344 7.22 20.98 -13.80
C ILE A 344 6.85 21.70 -15.10
N GLY A 345 7.82 21.92 -15.97
CA GLY A 345 7.68 22.65 -17.22
C GLY A 345 6.83 21.96 -18.28
N GLN A 346 6.74 22.59 -19.45
CA GLN A 346 6.03 22.02 -20.60
C GLN A 346 6.72 20.74 -21.11
N ASN A 347 5.92 19.77 -21.56
CA ASN A 347 6.36 18.46 -22.06
C ASN A 347 7.29 17.68 -21.12
N VAL A 348 7.35 18.02 -19.83
CA VAL A 348 8.12 17.24 -18.86
C VAL A 348 7.32 15.99 -18.52
N GLY A 349 7.94 14.82 -18.68
CA GLY A 349 7.37 13.55 -18.27
C GLY A 349 7.83 13.19 -16.86
N ALA A 350 6.91 12.72 -16.02
CA ALA A 350 7.28 12.09 -14.75
C ALA A 350 6.79 10.64 -14.72
N VAL A 351 7.71 9.73 -14.38
CA VAL A 351 7.42 8.31 -14.25
C VAL A 351 7.84 7.83 -12.87
N ALA A 352 6.89 7.35 -12.06
CA ALA A 352 7.17 6.90 -10.69
C ALA A 352 8.01 7.89 -9.87
N ALA A 353 7.65 9.16 -9.97
CA ALA A 353 8.19 10.22 -9.13
C ALA A 353 7.24 10.49 -7.96
N THR A 354 7.75 11.03 -6.86
CA THR A 354 6.89 11.63 -5.82
C THR A 354 7.19 13.11 -5.69
N PHE A 355 6.16 13.90 -5.35
CA PHE A 355 6.28 15.35 -5.21
C PHE A 355 5.79 15.79 -3.83
N SER A 356 6.55 16.65 -3.16
CA SER A 356 6.08 17.33 -1.95
C SER A 356 6.50 18.79 -2.00
N ALA A 357 5.52 19.68 -2.01
CA ALA A 357 5.74 21.12 -2.02
C ALA A 357 5.12 21.76 -0.79
N GLY A 358 5.89 22.62 -0.10
CA GLY A 358 5.38 23.43 1.00
C GLY A 358 4.26 24.38 0.55
N ASP A 359 4.41 24.98 -0.64
CA ASP A 359 3.45 25.90 -1.24
C ASP A 359 2.75 25.23 -2.44
N ASN A 360 3.10 25.53 -3.69
CA ASN A 360 2.32 25.08 -4.86
C ASN A 360 3.08 24.07 -5.73
N ILE A 361 2.33 23.27 -6.49
CA ILE A 361 2.86 22.48 -7.59
C ILE A 361 2.29 23.02 -8.90
N HIS A 362 3.14 23.47 -9.80
CA HIS A 362 2.79 23.91 -11.15
C HIS A 362 3.23 22.87 -12.16
N ILE A 363 2.31 22.42 -13.01
CA ILE A 363 2.55 21.42 -14.05
C ILE A 363 2.21 22.05 -15.39
N GLY A 364 3.19 22.08 -16.30
CA GLY A 364 3.09 22.75 -17.59
C GLY A 364 2.18 22.05 -18.58
N GLN A 365 2.05 22.65 -19.77
CA GLN A 365 1.27 22.07 -20.86
C GLN A 365 1.89 20.74 -21.34
N ASN A 366 1.04 19.79 -21.75
CA ASN A 366 1.41 18.45 -22.22
C ASN A 366 2.25 17.62 -21.24
N ALA A 367 2.38 18.05 -19.98
CA ALA A 367 3.10 17.25 -19.00
C ALA A 367 2.32 15.96 -18.73
N GLN A 368 3.02 14.82 -18.80
CA GLN A 368 2.44 13.50 -18.60
C GLN A 368 3.01 12.91 -17.32
N LEU A 369 2.17 12.78 -16.30
CA LEU A 369 2.52 12.14 -15.05
C LEU A 369 1.94 10.72 -15.07
N ASN A 370 2.83 9.73 -15.10
CA ASN A 370 2.45 8.34 -15.20
C ASN A 370 3.11 7.54 -14.08
N PHE A 371 2.31 6.84 -13.29
CA PHE A 371 2.84 5.79 -12.44
C PHE A 371 2.39 4.43 -12.97
N ASN A 372 3.37 3.64 -13.38
CA ASN A 372 3.20 2.21 -13.54
C ASN A 372 3.91 1.51 -12.38
N PRO A 373 3.20 1.11 -11.31
CA PRO A 373 3.80 0.35 -10.20
C PRO A 373 4.43 -0.97 -10.65
N TYR A 374 4.15 -1.39 -11.89
CA TYR A 374 4.57 -2.64 -12.49
C TYR A 374 5.55 -2.45 -13.64
N ASP A 375 6.10 -1.25 -13.88
CA ASP A 375 7.25 -1.10 -14.76
C ASP A 375 8.47 -1.71 -14.06
N PRO A 376 8.99 -2.87 -14.53
CA PRO A 376 10.12 -3.53 -13.87
C PRO A 376 11.41 -2.69 -13.94
N THR A 377 11.42 -1.59 -14.71
CA THR A 377 12.58 -0.69 -14.88
C THR A 377 12.54 0.53 -13.95
N ILE A 378 11.42 0.84 -13.28
CA ILE A 378 11.28 2.05 -12.47
C ILE A 378 10.41 1.75 -11.24
N LYS A 379 11.03 1.77 -10.05
CA LYS A 379 10.35 1.58 -8.76
C LYS A 379 10.66 2.81 -7.90
N ALA A 380 9.64 3.53 -7.43
CA ALA A 380 9.79 4.67 -6.53
C ALA A 380 10.20 4.20 -5.12
N ALA A 381 10.93 5.04 -4.38
CA ALA A 381 11.25 4.82 -2.96
C ALA A 381 9.96 4.57 -2.16
N GLU A 382 9.93 3.51 -1.35
CA GLU A 382 8.74 3.09 -0.61
C GLU A 382 8.05 4.25 0.12
N PRO A 383 6.73 4.27 0.03
CA PRO A 383 5.84 4.73 1.08
C PRO A 383 5.23 3.47 1.70
N THR A 384 5.50 3.22 2.97
CA THR A 384 4.92 2.14 3.77
C THR A 384 3.53 1.71 3.28
N GLN A 385 3.46 0.52 2.68
CA GLN A 385 2.28 -0.26 2.28
C GLN A 385 1.09 0.55 1.74
N ALA A 386 0.69 0.33 0.49
CA ALA A 386 -0.69 0.62 0.05
C ALA A 386 -1.64 0.23 1.20
N GLY A 387 -2.37 1.21 1.73
CA GLY A 387 -3.21 1.00 2.88
C GLY A 387 -4.20 -0.10 2.54
N VAL A 388 -3.99 -1.30 3.07
CA VAL A 388 -4.97 -2.36 2.96
C VAL A 388 -5.63 -2.48 4.30
N LEU A 389 -6.93 -2.20 4.31
CA LEU A 389 -7.76 -2.43 5.47
C LEU A 389 -8.43 -3.80 5.34
N VAL A 390 -8.08 -4.69 6.26
CA VAL A 390 -8.78 -5.97 6.46
C VAL A 390 -9.90 -5.72 7.47
N LEU A 391 -11.13 -6.06 7.08
CA LEU A 391 -12.37 -5.74 7.78
C LEU A 391 -13.04 -6.94 8.44
#